data_AF-T1BM86-F1
#
_entry.id   AF-T1BM86-F1
#
_cell.length_a   1.000
_cell.length_b   1.000
_cell.length_c   1.000
_cell.angle_alpha   90.00
_cell.angle_beta   90.00
_cell.angle_gamma   90.00
#
_symmetry.space_group_name_H-M   'P 1'
#
loop_
_entity.id
_entity.type
_entity.pdbx_description
1 polymer ?
#
loop_
_entity_poly.entity_id
_entity_poly.type
_entity_poly.pdbx_seq_one_letter_code
_entity_poly.pdbx_strand_id
1 'polypeptide(L)' 'MLHRHLNHQRFTLAAIDDVISRGCWGDWAELRRAALADRSLLEKIERVCRARASDPYAQRHHFWMHYAEEHCTAP' A
#
# COMPACT_ATOMS: atom_id res chain seq x y z
N MET A 1 -8.53 -17.10 17.33
CA MET A 1 -8.00 -17.76 16.12
C MET A 1 -6.68 -17.10 15.76
N LEU A 2 -5.62 -17.91 15.68
CA LEU A 2 -4.24 -17.48 15.50
C LEU A 2 -3.99 -17.13 14.03
N HIS A 3 -3.80 -15.85 13.71
CA HIS A 3 -3.37 -15.47 12.36
C HIS A 3 -1.86 -15.50 12.27
N ARG A 4 -1.39 -16.71 11.90
CA ARG A 4 -0.11 -17.06 11.26
C ARG A 4 0.97 -15.98 11.28
N HIS A 5 2.01 -16.28 12.04
CA HIS A 5 3.40 -16.11 11.60
C HIS A 5 3.50 -16.42 10.09
N LEU A 6 3.58 -15.38 9.26
CA LEU A 6 3.95 -15.49 7.86
C LEU A 6 5.34 -14.89 7.73
N ASN A 7 6.30 -15.79 7.57
CA ASN A 7 7.64 -15.55 7.03
C ASN A 7 7.67 -14.32 6.10
N HIS A 8 8.38 -13.27 6.51
CA HIS A 8 9.17 -12.36 5.66
C HIS A 8 8.58 -11.80 4.34
N GLN A 9 7.27 -11.87 4.10
CA GLN A 9 6.59 -11.18 3.01
C GLN A 9 5.59 -10.18 3.60
N ARG A 10 6.12 -9.18 4.30
CA ARG A 10 5.35 -8.23 5.13
C ARG A 10 4.28 -7.43 4.37
N PHE A 11 4.31 -7.42 3.04
CA PHE A 11 3.37 -6.68 2.20
C PHE A 11 3.04 -7.46 0.92
N THR A 12 2.15 -8.45 1.02
CA THR A 12 1.48 -9.02 -0.15
C THR A 12 0.48 -8.00 -0.71
N LEU A 13 0.07 -8.14 -1.98
CA LEU A 13 -0.92 -7.22 -2.59
C LEU A 13 -2.22 -7.15 -1.79
N ALA A 14 -2.70 -8.29 -1.29
CA ALA A 14 -3.92 -8.35 -0.47
C ALA A 14 -3.74 -7.67 0.90
N ALA A 15 -2.56 -7.81 1.52
CA ALA A 15 -2.27 -7.11 2.77
C ALA A 15 -2.18 -5.59 2.57
N ILE A 16 -1.60 -5.13 1.46
CA ILE A 16 -1.57 -3.71 1.11
C ILE A 16 -3.00 -3.18 0.89
N ASP A 17 -3.84 -3.88 0.12
CA ASP A 17 -5.23 -3.49 -0.10
C ASP A 17 -6.02 -3.40 1.21
N ASP A 18 -5.82 -4.36 2.11
CA ASP A 18 -6.47 -4.39 3.43
C ASP A 18 -6.00 -3.22 4.33
N VAL A 19 -4.69 -2.93 4.39
CA VAL A 19 -4.13 -1.79 5.12
C VAL A 19 -4.70 -0.46 4.61
N ILE A 20 -4.70 -0.26 3.28
CA ILE A 20 -5.25 0.95 2.66
C ILE A 20 -6.74 1.07 2.97
N SER A 21 -7.49 -0.04 2.83
CA SER A 21 -8.93 -0.08 3.04
C SER A 21 -9.32 0.16 4.49
N ARG A 22 -8.57 -0.36 5.47
CA ARG A 22 -8.87 -0.17 6.91
C ARG A 22 -8.64 1.26 7.37
N GLY A 23 -7.70 1.98 6.77
CA GLY A 23 -7.44 3.39 7.13
C GLY A 23 -6.85 3.59 8.53
N CYS A 24 -6.25 2.56 9.12
CA CYS A 24 -5.62 2.66 10.44
C CYS A 24 -4.32 3.46 10.35
N TRP A 25 -4.18 4.50 11.17
CA TRP A 25 -3.02 5.38 11.17
C TRP A 25 -1.69 4.63 11.40
N GLY A 26 -1.68 3.66 12.33
CA GLY A 26 -0.50 2.85 12.63
C GLY A 26 -0.04 2.02 11.43
N ASP A 27 -0.98 1.34 10.78
CA ASP A 27 -0.70 0.52 9.60
C ASP A 27 -0.24 1.39 8.42
N TRP A 28 -0.83 2.59 8.25
CA TRP A 28 -0.40 3.55 7.23
C TRP A 28 1.01 4.07 7.48
N ALA A 29 1.36 4.35 8.74
CA ALA A 29 2.70 4.77 9.10
C ALA A 29 3.76 3.67 8.86
N GLU A 30 3.42 2.41 9.14
CA GLU A 30 4.29 1.26 8.84
C GLU A 30 4.43 1.03 7.33
N LEU A 31 3.31 1.06 6.58
CA LEU A 31 3.30 0.93 5.12
C LEU A 31 4.16 2.03 4.48
N ARG A 32 4.00 3.28 4.92
CA ARG A 32 4.81 4.42 4.43
C ARG A 32 6.29 4.21 4.69
N ARG A 33 6.65 3.81 5.93
CA ARG A 33 8.06 3.58 6.31
C ARG A 33 8.68 2.49 5.46
N ALA A 34 7.95 1.40 5.24
CA ALA A 34 8.42 0.31 4.40
C ALA A 34 8.53 0.73 2.93
N ALA A 35 7.57 1.48 2.40
CA ALA A 35 7.55 1.92 1.01
C ALA A 35 8.73 2.86 0.68
N LEU A 36 9.11 3.73 1.62
CA LEU A 36 10.29 4.58 1.48
C LEU A 36 11.62 3.80 1.60
N ALA A 37 11.62 2.63 2.23
CA ALA A 37 12.79 1.79 2.39
C ALA A 37 12.98 0.78 1.24
N ASP A 38 11.91 0.46 0.50
CA ASP A 38 11.91 -0.54 -0.56
C ASP A 38 11.04 -0.08 -1.74
N ARG A 39 11.69 0.27 -2.85
CA ARG A 39 11.00 0.71 -4.07
C ARG A 39 10.08 -0.36 -4.66
N SER A 40 10.39 -1.65 -4.49
CA SER A 40 9.52 -2.73 -4.97
C SER A 40 8.16 -2.75 -4.25
N LEU A 41 8.09 -2.13 -3.06
CA LEU A 41 6.83 -1.96 -2.34
C LEU A 41 5.99 -0.81 -2.89
N LEU A 42 6.62 0.28 -3.37
CA LEU A 42 5.91 1.36 -4.08
C LEU A 42 5.21 0.84 -5.35
N GLU A 43 5.90 0.00 -6.13
CA GLU A 43 5.33 -0.65 -7.32
C GLU A 43 4.13 -1.55 -6.98
N LYS A 44 4.17 -2.24 -5.84
CA LYS A 44 3.04 -3.05 -5.35
C LYS A 44 1.86 -2.18 -4.92
N ILE A 45 2.12 -1.07 -4.25
CA ILE A 45 1.08 -0.09 -3.87
C ILE A 45 0.41 0.46 -5.12
N GLU A 46 1.20 0.91 -6.10
CA GLU A 46 0.69 1.40 -7.39
C GLU A 46 -0.20 0.34 -8.07
N ARG A 47 0.26 -0.91 -8.12
CA ARG A 47 -0.51 -2.03 -8.70
C ARG A 47 -1.85 -2.25 -7.99
N VAL A 48 -1.87 -2.21 -6.66
CA VAL A 48 -3.11 -2.37 -5.87
C VAL A 48 -4.06 -1.21 -6.13
N CYS A 49 -3.56 0.02 -6.07
CA CYS A 49 -4.38 1.20 -6.27
C CYS A 49 -4.92 1.30 -7.69
N ARG A 50 -4.18 0.81 -8.70
CA ARG A 50 -4.61 0.88 -10.12
C ARG A 50 -5.89 0.08 -10.36
N ALA A 51 -6.08 -1.02 -9.65
CA ALA A 51 -7.31 -1.79 -9.69
C ALA A 51 -8.54 -1.02 -9.17
N ARG A 52 -8.34 0.08 -8.43
CA ARG A 52 -9.38 0.96 -7.87
C ARG A 52 -9.45 2.33 -8.54
N ALA A 53 -8.67 2.59 -9.59
CA ALA A 53 -8.57 3.91 -10.21
C ALA A 53 -9.90 4.41 -10.80
N SER A 54 -10.76 3.51 -11.26
CA SER A 54 -12.08 3.84 -11.80
C SER A 54 -13.18 4.01 -10.74
N ASP A 55 -12.92 3.68 -9.48
CA ASP A 55 -13.89 3.80 -8.40
C ASP A 55 -13.77 5.18 -7.74
N PRO A 56 -14.73 6.11 -7.94
CA PRO A 56 -14.67 7.46 -7.38
C PRO A 56 -14.77 7.48 -5.84
N TYR A 57 -15.20 6.37 -5.22
CA TYR A 57 -15.32 6.27 -3.76
C TYR A 57 -14.08 5.66 -3.10
N ALA A 58 -13.11 5.19 -3.88
CA ALA A 58 -11.85 4.62 -3.39
C ALA A 58 -10.79 5.69 -3.04
N GLN A 59 -11.19 6.76 -2.33
CA GLN A 59 -10.34 7.93 -2.04
C GLN A 59 -9.01 7.56 -1.37
N ARG A 60 -9.01 6.55 -0.50
CA ARG A 60 -7.78 6.06 0.17
C ARG A 60 -6.80 5.47 -0.85
N HIS A 61 -7.30 4.69 -1.81
CA HIS A 61 -6.49 4.13 -2.88
C HIS A 61 -6.00 5.21 -3.85
N HIS A 62 -6.80 6.25 -4.11
CA HIS A 62 -6.35 7.40 -4.91
C HIS A 62 -5.22 8.14 -4.21
N PHE A 63 -5.33 8.38 -2.90
CA PHE A 63 -4.25 8.97 -2.11
C PHE A 63 -2.95 8.16 -2.22
N TRP A 64 -3.04 6.84 -1.99
CA TRP A 64 -1.86 5.97 -2.06
C TRP A 64 -1.32 5.78 -3.47
N MET A 65 -2.16 5.92 -4.51
CA MET A 65 -1.71 5.95 -5.91
C MET A 65 -0.81 7.16 -6.15
N HIS A 66 -1.31 8.36 -5.85
CA HIS A 66 -0.54 9.58 -6.06
C HIS A 66 0.74 9.58 -5.22
N TYR A 67 0.65 9.11 -3.98
CA TYR A 67 1.82 8.91 -3.12
C TYR A 67 2.88 8.00 -3.79
N ALA A 68 2.46 6.86 -4.34
CA ALA A 68 3.38 5.95 -5.01
C ALA A 68 3.97 6.55 -6.30
N GLU A 69 3.16 7.25 -7.11
CA GLU A 69 3.60 7.91 -8.34
C GLU A 69 4.65 9.00 -8.07
N GLU A 70 4.44 9.83 -7.05
CA GLU A 70 5.40 10.87 -6.64
C GLU A 70 6.73 10.27 -6.16
N HIS A 71 6.68 9.18 -5.41
CA HIS A 71 7.88 8.54 -4.85
C HIS A 71 8.57 7.54 -5.80
N CYS A 72 7.89 7.05 -6.84
CA CYS A 72 8.48 6.25 -7.91
C CYS A 72 9.23 7.11 -8.94
N THR A 73 8.88 8.39 -9.09
CA THR A 73 9.49 9.32 -10.05
C THR A 73 10.62 10.15 -9.44
N ALA A 74 10.72 10.21 -8.11
CA ALA A 74 11.83 10.84 -7.41
C ALA A 74 13.15 10.04 -7.59
N PRO A 75 14.27 10.69 -7.99
CA PRO A 75 15.57 10.05 -8.20
C PRO A 75 16.27 9.64 -6.89
#